data_AF-A0A7V8WQB4-F1
#
_entry.id   AF-A0A7V8WQB4-F1
#
_cell.length_a   1.000
_cell.length_b   1.000
_cell.length_c   1.000
_cell.angle_alpha   90.00
_cell.angle_beta   90.00
_cell.angle_gamma   90.00
#
_symmetry.space_group_name_H-M   'P 1'
#
loop_
_entity.id
_entity.type
_entity.pdbx_description
1 polymer ?
#
loop_
_entity_poly.entity_id
_entity_poly.type
_entity_poly.pdbx_seq_one_letter_code
_entity_poly.pdbx_strand_id
1 'polypeptide(L)'
;MNDLAEVMARVAVSNVSLGVAVLVALALLIRANRPFVRDVLTDDESRWRAIARFSFTVTLAFVVWGTLFDDWLQLIAEPYRLSRPWASERFVFDPVPEVARWVTVGLLVLSLTSAACLVARHVGGYGIQLAILLGATTLWAPIFVLRQRADVIVGFGQESVTGDAAAVLGFIIFVALKWSLGLASLLASYLLALMVVAPIVTLVLDLLRVRTPAVTAEARPFFSALEERAQEREEVSLHARRRPIRRPI
;
A
#
# COMPACT_ATOMS: atom_id res chain seq x y z
N MET A 1 -27.05 -15.20 26.38
CA MET A 1 -26.71 -13.90 25.76
C MET A 1 -25.28 -13.43 26.08
N ASN A 2 -24.67 -13.83 27.21
CA ASN A 2 -23.30 -13.42 27.56
C ASN A 2 -22.22 -14.04 26.64
N ASP A 3 -22.42 -15.26 26.15
CA ASP A 3 -21.44 -15.98 25.32
C ASP A 3 -21.14 -15.31 23.97
N LEU A 4 -22.16 -14.75 23.31
CA LEU A 4 -22.03 -14.17 21.97
C LEU A 4 -21.35 -12.80 22.02
N ALA A 5 -21.61 -12.00 23.06
CA ALA A 5 -20.93 -10.74 23.30
C ALA A 5 -19.45 -10.95 23.67
N GLU A 6 -19.14 -12.00 24.43
CA GLU A 6 -17.78 -12.37 24.79
C GLU A 6 -16.99 -12.92 23.60
N VAL A 7 -17.59 -13.77 22.77
CA VAL A 7 -17.00 -14.23 21.50
C VAL A 7 -16.80 -13.07 20.53
N MET A 8 -17.80 -12.18 20.39
CA MET A 8 -17.68 -10.97 19.55
C MET A 8 -16.57 -10.05 20.06
N ALA A 9 -16.41 -9.89 21.38
CA ALA A 9 -15.33 -9.09 21.97
C ALA A 9 -13.95 -9.73 21.74
N ARG A 10 -13.82 -11.06 21.86
CA ARG A 10 -12.55 -11.76 21.54
C ARG A 10 -12.21 -11.70 20.06
N VAL A 11 -13.21 -11.84 19.18
CA VAL A 11 -13.02 -11.70 17.73
C VAL A 11 -12.71 -10.24 17.36
N ALA A 12 -13.37 -9.27 18.00
CA ALA A 12 -13.13 -7.84 17.85
C ALA A 12 -11.68 -7.42 18.16
N VAL A 13 -11.04 -8.13 19.08
CA VAL A 13 -9.67 -7.85 19.53
C VAL A 13 -8.63 -8.71 18.80
N SER A 14 -9.05 -9.76 18.10
CA SER A 14 -8.13 -10.72 17.47
C SER A 14 -7.50 -10.20 16.18
N ASN A 15 -6.18 -10.39 16.04
CA ASN A 15 -5.41 -10.08 14.82
C ASN A 15 -5.95 -10.77 13.56
N VAL A 16 -6.66 -11.89 13.72
CA VAL A 16 -7.28 -12.63 12.61
C VAL A 16 -8.34 -11.79 11.90
N SER A 17 -9.12 -11.00 12.65
CA SER A 17 -10.19 -10.18 12.09
C SER A 17 -9.66 -9.08 11.16
N LEU A 18 -8.57 -8.44 11.56
CA LEU A 18 -7.87 -7.43 10.77
C LEU A 18 -7.29 -8.05 9.49
N GLY A 19 -6.70 -9.24 9.59
CA GLY A 19 -6.19 -9.96 8.43
C GLY A 19 -7.26 -10.34 7.41
N VAL A 20 -8.42 -10.81 7.88
CA VAL A 20 -9.59 -11.06 7.02
C VAL A 20 -10.06 -9.77 6.36
N ALA A 21 -10.12 -8.65 7.10
CA ALA A 21 -10.48 -7.36 6.53
C ALA A 21 -9.49 -6.90 5.44
N VAL A 22 -8.18 -7.13 5.62
CA VAL A 22 -7.16 -6.87 4.60
C VAL A 22 -7.39 -7.73 3.36
N LEU A 23 -7.65 -9.03 3.51
CA LEU A 23 -7.93 -9.93 2.38
C LEU A 23 -9.17 -9.49 1.60
N VAL A 24 -10.24 -9.10 2.30
CA VAL A 24 -11.46 -8.57 1.67
C VAL A 24 -11.17 -7.27 0.93
N ALA A 25 -10.45 -6.34 1.56
CA ALA A 25 -10.07 -5.08 0.92
C ALA A 25 -9.22 -5.30 -0.34
N LEU A 26 -8.25 -6.20 -0.29
CA LEU A 26 -7.44 -6.58 -1.44
C LEU A 26 -8.28 -7.20 -2.56
N ALA A 27 -9.22 -8.10 -2.22
CA ALA A 27 -10.12 -8.70 -3.20
C ALA A 27 -11.01 -7.64 -3.88
N LEU A 28 -11.52 -6.67 -3.11
CA LEU A 28 -12.30 -5.56 -3.62
C LEU A 28 -11.45 -4.64 -4.51
N LEU A 29 -10.21 -4.34 -4.11
CA LEU A 29 -9.28 -3.53 -4.91
C LEU A 29 -8.91 -4.23 -6.22
N ILE A 30 -8.64 -5.53 -6.19
CA ILE A 30 -8.39 -6.34 -7.40
C ILE A 30 -9.61 -6.33 -8.32
N ARG A 31 -10.82 -6.46 -7.75
CA ARG A 31 -12.06 -6.41 -8.51
C ARG A 31 -12.31 -5.04 -9.14
N ALA A 32 -12.09 -3.96 -8.38
CA ALA A 32 -12.26 -2.59 -8.86
C ALA A 32 -11.25 -2.24 -9.96
N ASN A 33 -10.02 -2.73 -9.85
CA ASN A 33 -8.93 -2.48 -10.81
C ASN A 33 -8.69 -3.69 -11.72
N ARG A 34 -9.73 -4.47 -12.03
CA ARG A 34 -9.62 -5.70 -12.80
C ARG A 34 -8.94 -5.52 -14.18
N PRO A 35 -9.22 -4.45 -14.95
CA PRO A 35 -8.53 -4.22 -16.23
C PRO A 35 -7.02 -4.07 -16.04
N PHE A 36 -6.60 -3.18 -15.13
CA PHE A 36 -5.19 -2.99 -14.78
C PHE A 36 -4.52 -4.29 -14.31
N VAL A 37 -5.14 -5.03 -13.38
CA VAL A 37 -4.60 -6.30 -12.88
C VAL A 37 -4.47 -7.34 -14.00
N ARG A 38 -5.44 -7.38 -14.92
CA ARG A 38 -5.38 -8.24 -16.09
C ARG A 38 -4.18 -7.87 -16.97
N ASP A 39 -4.00 -6.59 -17.30
CA ASP A 39 -2.87 -6.09 -18.10
C ASP A 39 -1.52 -6.51 -17.49
N VAL A 40 -1.37 -6.37 -16.17
CA VAL A 40 -0.15 -6.78 -15.44
C VAL A 40 0.08 -8.30 -15.49
N LEU A 41 -0.98 -9.10 -15.36
CA LEU A 41 -0.87 -10.56 -15.35
C LEU A 41 -0.70 -11.18 -16.75
N THR A 42 -1.19 -10.50 -17.78
CA THR A 42 -1.11 -10.92 -19.19
C THR A 42 -0.08 -10.14 -19.99
N ASP A 43 0.94 -9.60 -19.32
CA ASP A 43 2.03 -8.87 -19.95
C ASP A 43 2.67 -9.67 -21.11
N ASP A 44 3.04 -9.00 -22.20
CA ASP A 44 3.60 -9.64 -23.39
C ASP A 44 4.90 -10.40 -23.07
N GLU A 45 5.70 -9.89 -22.13
CA GLU A 45 7.00 -10.43 -21.77
C GLU A 45 6.90 -11.49 -20.65
N SER A 46 7.44 -12.69 -20.90
CA SER A 46 7.37 -13.83 -19.96
C SER A 46 7.98 -13.54 -18.58
N ARG A 47 9.09 -12.79 -18.54
CA ARG A 47 9.77 -12.38 -17.31
C ARG A 47 8.87 -11.54 -16.40
N TRP A 48 8.13 -10.60 -16.98
CA TRP A 48 7.27 -9.68 -16.22
C TRP A 48 6.00 -10.35 -15.74
N ARG A 49 5.43 -11.27 -16.52
CA ARG A 49 4.36 -12.16 -16.05
C ARG A 49 4.79 -13.02 -14.85
N ALA A 50 6.02 -13.53 -14.87
CA ALA A 50 6.56 -14.32 -13.77
C ALA A 50 6.71 -13.45 -12.51
N ILE A 51 7.27 -12.24 -12.63
CA ILE A 51 7.38 -11.26 -11.54
C ILE A 51 5.99 -10.89 -11.01
N ALA A 52 5.00 -10.69 -11.89
CA ALA A 52 3.63 -10.37 -11.49
C ALA A 52 3.03 -11.49 -10.63
N ARG A 53 3.05 -12.74 -11.12
CA ARG A 53 2.53 -13.90 -10.37
C ARG A 53 3.27 -14.07 -9.05
N PHE A 54 4.59 -13.99 -9.06
CA PHE A 54 5.40 -14.07 -7.85
C PHE A 54 5.01 -12.97 -6.86
N SER A 55 4.83 -11.73 -7.32
CA SER A 55 4.43 -10.61 -6.47
C SER A 55 3.06 -10.84 -5.83
N PHE A 56 2.06 -11.32 -6.59
CA PHE A 56 0.75 -11.65 -6.03
C PHE A 56 0.84 -12.79 -5.02
N THR A 57 1.59 -13.85 -5.33
CA THR A 57 1.76 -15.00 -4.43
C THR A 57 2.46 -14.61 -3.14
N VAL A 58 3.56 -13.86 -3.21
CA VAL A 58 4.30 -13.43 -2.02
C VAL A 58 3.51 -12.41 -1.20
N THR A 59 2.79 -11.49 -1.84
CA THR A 59 1.91 -10.55 -1.11
C THR A 59 0.80 -11.30 -0.38
N LEU A 60 0.19 -12.31 -1.03
CA LEU A 60 -0.81 -13.15 -0.37
C LEU A 60 -0.20 -13.96 0.77
N ALA A 61 0.98 -14.56 0.57
CA ALA A 61 1.69 -15.29 1.61
C ALA A 61 2.05 -14.39 2.79
N PHE A 62 2.49 -13.15 2.54
CA PHE A 62 2.73 -12.13 3.56
C PHE A 62 1.47 -11.83 4.36
N VAL A 63 0.33 -11.60 3.69
CA VAL A 63 -0.95 -11.31 4.35
C VAL A 63 -1.47 -12.52 5.15
N VAL A 64 -1.33 -13.73 4.62
CA VAL A 64 -1.76 -14.94 5.37
C VAL A 64 -0.83 -15.17 6.56
N TRP A 65 0.49 -15.07 6.37
CA TRP A 65 1.48 -15.26 7.42
C TRP A 65 1.33 -14.26 8.56
N GLY A 66 1.29 -12.97 8.23
CA GLY A 66 1.16 -11.91 9.23
C GLY A 66 -0.16 -11.96 10.00
N THR A 67 -1.19 -12.59 9.44
CA THR A 67 -2.49 -12.78 10.09
C THR A 67 -2.48 -13.95 11.07
N LEU A 68 -1.78 -15.03 10.74
CA LEU A 68 -1.80 -16.27 11.52
C LEU A 68 -0.70 -16.33 12.58
N PHE A 69 0.46 -15.74 12.30
CA PHE A 69 1.68 -15.96 13.09
C PHE A 69 2.34 -14.68 13.61
N ASP A 70 1.87 -13.51 13.19
CA ASP A 70 2.41 -12.21 13.60
C ASP A 70 1.29 -11.27 14.09
N ASP A 71 1.71 -10.11 14.56
CA ASP A 71 0.88 -9.00 14.94
C ASP A 71 1.15 -7.83 13.99
N TRP A 72 0.20 -7.63 13.07
CA TRP A 72 0.12 -6.51 12.14
C TRP A 72 0.29 -5.15 12.83
N LEU A 73 -0.32 -4.99 13.99
CA LEU A 73 -0.37 -3.74 14.73
C LEU A 73 1.00 -3.44 15.34
N GLN A 74 1.68 -4.46 15.88
CA GLN A 74 3.07 -4.34 16.34
C GLN A 74 4.03 -4.03 15.20
N LEU A 75 3.90 -4.70 14.04
CA LEU A 75 4.77 -4.46 12.88
C LEU A 75 4.76 -2.99 12.45
N ILE A 76 3.58 -2.35 12.40
CA ILE A 76 3.46 -0.93 12.03
C ILE A 76 3.95 -0.01 13.15
N ALA A 77 3.72 -0.38 14.41
CA ALA A 77 4.10 0.45 15.55
C ALA A 77 5.61 0.40 15.86
N GLU A 78 6.32 -0.60 15.35
CA GLU A 78 7.72 -0.86 15.66
C GLU A 78 8.67 0.31 15.31
N PRO A 79 8.61 0.96 14.13
CA PRO A 79 9.44 2.13 13.85
C PRO A 79 9.21 3.28 14.83
N TYR A 80 7.95 3.52 15.20
CA TYR A 80 7.58 4.56 16.16
C TYR A 80 8.07 4.22 17.58
N ARG A 81 7.97 2.96 17.96
CA ARG A 81 8.47 2.47 19.25
C ARG A 81 9.99 2.63 19.34
N LEU A 82 10.71 2.26 18.28
CA LEU A 82 12.18 2.38 18.22
C LEU A 82 12.67 3.83 18.20
N SER A 83 11.85 4.79 17.74
CA SER A 83 12.21 6.21 17.75
C SER A 83 12.02 6.88 19.13
N ARG A 84 11.39 6.21 20.10
CA ARG A 84 11.26 6.73 21.47
C ARG A 84 12.60 6.82 22.19
N PRO A 85 12.90 7.90 22.92
CA PRO A 85 14.21 8.08 23.53
C PRO A 85 14.44 7.18 24.75
N TRP A 86 13.39 6.82 25.49
CA TRP A 86 13.51 6.03 26.73
C TRP A 86 13.18 4.56 26.53
N ALA A 87 13.98 3.67 27.12
CA ALA A 87 13.79 2.21 27.00
C ALA A 87 12.46 1.71 27.61
N SER A 88 11.96 2.39 28.64
CA SER A 88 10.65 2.10 29.24
C SER A 88 9.48 2.31 28.26
N GLU A 89 9.61 3.24 27.31
CA GLU A 89 8.60 3.50 26.28
C GLU A 89 8.70 2.52 25.09
N ARG A 90 9.74 1.68 25.06
CA ARG A 90 9.95 0.67 24.02
C ARG A 90 9.42 -0.71 24.40
N PHE A 91 8.86 -0.86 25.59
CA PHE A 91 8.40 -2.15 26.12
C PHE A 91 7.17 -2.68 25.37
N VAL A 92 7.06 -4.02 25.25
CA VAL A 92 5.98 -4.73 24.56
C VAL A 92 5.43 -5.78 25.49
N PHE A 93 4.11 -5.74 25.75
CA PHE A 93 3.49 -6.63 26.72
C PHE A 93 3.36 -8.09 26.26
N ASP A 94 3.42 -8.37 24.96
CA ASP A 94 3.51 -9.72 24.38
C ASP A 94 4.31 -9.67 23.06
N PRO A 95 5.65 -9.81 23.10
CA PRO A 95 6.45 -9.72 21.89
C PRO A 95 6.22 -10.94 21.00
N VAL A 96 6.01 -10.69 19.71
CA VAL A 96 5.99 -11.75 18.70
C VAL A 96 7.37 -12.45 18.68
N PRO A 97 7.43 -13.80 18.61
CA PRO A 97 8.68 -14.52 18.52
C PRO A 97 9.58 -14.00 17.39
N GLU A 98 10.88 -13.81 17.66
CA GLU A 98 11.82 -13.21 16.70
C GLU A 98 11.83 -13.95 15.36
N VAL A 99 11.74 -15.27 15.37
CA VAL A 99 11.71 -16.10 14.16
C VAL A 99 10.49 -15.75 13.30
N ALA A 100 9.31 -15.57 13.90
CA ALA A 100 8.11 -15.19 13.17
C ALA A 100 8.25 -13.78 12.58
N ARG A 101 8.81 -12.83 13.35
CA ARG A 101 9.10 -11.47 12.89
C ARG A 101 10.05 -11.46 11.70
N TRP A 102 11.12 -12.26 11.72
CA TRP A 102 12.08 -12.36 10.60
C TRP A 102 11.44 -12.91 9.32
N VAL A 103 10.56 -13.92 9.43
CA VAL A 103 9.81 -14.42 8.28
C VAL A 103 8.90 -13.33 7.72
N THR A 104 8.20 -12.58 8.58
CA THR A 104 7.34 -11.46 8.17
C THR A 104 8.13 -10.38 7.45
N VAL A 105 9.30 -9.99 7.97
CA VAL A 105 10.18 -9.00 7.34
C VAL A 105 10.69 -9.51 5.99
N GLY A 106 11.09 -10.78 5.90
CA GLY A 106 11.52 -11.39 4.64
C GLY A 106 10.41 -11.37 3.58
N LEU A 107 9.20 -11.77 3.96
CA LEU A 107 8.02 -11.73 3.08
C LEU A 107 7.67 -10.29 2.65
N LEU A 108 7.74 -9.32 3.58
CA LEU A 108 7.53 -7.91 3.30
C LEU A 108 8.56 -7.37 2.28
N VAL A 109 9.85 -7.66 2.48
CA VAL A 109 10.90 -7.20 1.56
C VAL A 109 10.71 -7.78 0.16
N LEU A 110 10.40 -9.08 0.09
CA LEU A 110 10.12 -9.75 -1.19
C LEU A 110 8.88 -9.16 -1.86
N SER A 111 7.77 -8.95 -1.13
CA SER A 111 6.54 -8.37 -1.69
C SER A 111 6.76 -6.94 -2.16
N LEU A 112 7.47 -6.12 -1.39
CA LEU A 112 7.77 -4.73 -1.74
C LEU A 112 8.66 -4.66 -2.97
N THR A 113 9.70 -5.49 -3.05
CA THR A 113 10.64 -5.47 -4.17
C THR A 113 9.98 -5.97 -5.45
N SER A 114 9.21 -7.06 -5.39
CA SER A 114 8.49 -7.56 -6.56
C SER A 114 7.40 -6.59 -7.02
N ALA A 115 6.66 -5.97 -6.10
CA ALA A 115 5.66 -4.96 -6.44
C ALA A 115 6.31 -3.69 -6.98
N ALA A 116 7.46 -3.28 -6.44
CA ALA A 116 8.24 -2.14 -6.94
C ALA A 116 8.70 -2.35 -8.39
N CYS A 117 9.10 -3.57 -8.75
CA CYS A 117 9.38 -3.92 -10.14
C CYS A 117 8.16 -3.70 -11.04
N LEU A 118 6.96 -4.08 -10.60
CA LEU A 118 5.72 -3.85 -11.35
C LEU A 118 5.36 -2.37 -11.44
N VAL A 119 5.55 -1.59 -10.37
CA VAL A 119 5.38 -0.13 -10.38
C VAL A 119 6.32 0.53 -11.37
N ALA A 120 7.60 0.12 -11.39
CA ALA A 120 8.60 0.64 -12.33
C ALA A 120 8.20 0.38 -13.79
N ARG A 121 7.56 -0.76 -14.07
CA ARG A 121 7.08 -1.13 -15.41
C ARG A 121 5.78 -0.44 -15.81
N HIS A 122 4.75 -0.46 -14.96
CA HIS A 122 3.37 -0.16 -15.34
C HIS A 122 2.84 1.21 -14.89
N VAL A 123 3.38 1.79 -13.80
CA VAL A 123 2.91 3.08 -13.27
C VAL A 123 3.75 4.23 -13.81
N GLY A 124 5.05 3.98 -14.07
CA GLY A 124 5.92 4.83 -14.86
C GLY A 124 6.30 6.17 -14.21
N GLY A 125 7.61 6.42 -14.15
CA GLY A 125 8.16 7.76 -13.91
C GLY A 125 8.33 8.12 -12.43
N TYR A 126 9.50 8.68 -12.13
CA TYR A 126 9.87 9.11 -10.78
C TYR A 126 8.88 10.15 -10.22
N GLY A 127 8.34 11.03 -11.06
CA GLY A 127 7.38 12.06 -10.64
C GLY A 127 6.10 11.48 -10.03
N ILE A 128 5.50 10.44 -10.64
CA ILE A 128 4.29 9.79 -10.12
C ILE A 128 4.61 9.07 -8.81
N GLN A 129 5.74 8.35 -8.76
CA GLN A 129 6.16 7.65 -7.54
C GLN A 129 6.37 8.61 -6.37
N LEU A 130 7.02 9.76 -6.61
CA LEU A 130 7.23 10.80 -5.60
C LEU A 130 5.92 11.48 -5.19
N ALA A 131 5.00 11.72 -6.14
CA ALA A 131 3.67 12.27 -5.83
C ALA A 131 2.86 11.33 -4.94
N ILE A 132 2.85 10.02 -5.25
CA ILE A 132 2.19 9.00 -4.42
C ILE A 132 2.89 8.89 -3.07
N LEU A 133 4.23 8.97 -3.01
CA LEU A 133 4.98 8.96 -1.76
C LEU A 133 4.57 10.13 -0.84
N LEU A 134 4.49 11.34 -1.39
CA LEU A 134 4.04 12.53 -0.65
C LEU A 134 2.60 12.38 -0.16
N GLY A 135 1.70 11.91 -1.02
CA GLY A 135 0.31 11.62 -0.65
C GLY A 135 0.20 10.56 0.45
N ALA A 136 0.92 9.45 0.31
CA ALA A 136 0.98 8.37 1.29
C ALA A 136 1.53 8.87 2.63
N THR A 137 2.61 9.67 2.62
CA THR A 137 3.19 10.25 3.84
C THR A 137 2.21 11.18 4.56
N THR A 138 1.53 12.04 3.79
CA THR A 138 0.57 13.02 4.32
C THR A 138 -0.66 12.33 4.92
N LEU A 139 -1.12 11.24 4.31
CA LEU A 139 -2.25 10.44 4.81
C LEU A 139 -1.85 9.53 5.97
N TRP A 140 -0.64 8.97 5.94
CA TRP A 140 -0.20 7.97 6.90
C TRP A 140 -0.13 8.52 8.33
N ALA A 141 0.48 9.70 8.51
CA ALA A 141 0.66 10.30 9.84
C ALA A 141 -0.66 10.50 10.61
N PRO A 142 -1.70 11.18 10.07
CA PRO A 142 -2.96 11.35 10.78
C PRO A 142 -3.69 10.02 11.01
N ILE A 143 -3.69 9.10 10.04
CA ILE A 143 -4.32 7.78 10.20
C ILE A 143 -3.67 7.00 11.34
N PHE A 144 -2.33 7.00 11.40
CA PHE A 144 -1.59 6.31 12.44
C PHE A 144 -1.87 6.90 13.83
N VAL A 145 -1.89 8.22 13.97
CA VAL A 145 -2.22 8.89 15.24
C VAL A 145 -3.66 8.60 15.66
N LEU A 146 -4.63 8.72 14.75
CA LEU A 146 -6.03 8.43 15.04
C LEU A 146 -6.23 6.97 15.45
N ARG A 147 -5.54 6.04 14.79
CA ARG A 147 -5.55 4.63 15.17
C ARG A 147 -5.04 4.42 16.60
N GLN A 148 -3.90 4.99 16.96
CA GLN A 148 -3.37 4.85 18.32
C GLN A 148 -4.35 5.38 19.37
N ARG A 149 -5.03 6.50 19.07
CA ARG A 149 -6.07 7.04 19.95
C ARG A 149 -7.28 6.11 20.05
N ALA A 150 -7.72 5.53 18.93
CA ALA A 150 -8.81 4.56 18.91
C ALA A 150 -8.45 3.28 19.70
N ASP A 151 -7.20 2.80 19.61
CA ASP A 151 -6.72 1.67 20.40
C ASP A 151 -6.83 1.92 21.91
N VAL A 152 -6.44 3.11 22.36
CA VAL A 152 -6.54 3.53 23.76
C VAL A 152 -8.01 3.64 24.21
N ILE A 153 -8.87 4.27 23.40
CA ILE A 153 -10.29 4.46 23.73
C ILE A 153 -11.01 3.11 23.84
N VAL A 154 -10.77 2.19 22.90
CA VAL A 154 -11.38 0.85 22.94
C VAL A 154 -10.85 0.06 24.14
N GLY A 155 -9.56 0.17 24.47
CA GLY A 155 -8.96 -0.48 25.65
C GLY A 155 -9.62 -0.06 26.96
N PHE A 156 -9.80 1.25 27.19
CA PHE A 156 -10.52 1.76 28.36
C PHE A 156 -12.03 1.49 28.30
N GLY A 157 -12.61 1.50 27.10
CA GLY A 157 -14.02 1.26 26.87
C GLY A 157 -14.47 -0.13 27.31
N GLN A 158 -13.62 -1.15 27.16
CA GLN A 158 -13.92 -2.55 27.54
C GLN A 158 -14.31 -2.71 29.01
N GLU A 159 -13.72 -1.93 29.91
CA GLU A 159 -14.01 -1.99 31.35
C GLU A 159 -15.34 -1.29 31.73
N SER A 160 -15.86 -0.45 30.83
CA SER A 160 -17.03 0.42 31.08
C SER A 160 -18.34 -0.07 30.46
N VAL A 161 -18.32 -1.16 29.68
CA VAL A 161 -19.55 -1.72 29.06
C VAL A 161 -20.33 -2.54 30.09
N THR A 162 -21.19 -1.88 30.86
CA THR A 162 -22.16 -2.55 31.75
C THR A 162 -23.60 -2.31 31.30
N GLY A 163 -24.25 -3.36 30.80
CA GLY A 163 -25.72 -3.54 30.78
C GLY A 163 -26.59 -2.61 29.93
N ASP A 164 -26.12 -1.43 29.52
CA ASP A 164 -26.88 -0.46 28.74
C ASP A 164 -26.69 -0.65 27.22
N ALA A 165 -27.80 -0.77 26.49
CA ALA A 165 -27.80 -0.98 25.04
C ALA A 165 -27.13 0.16 24.26
N ALA A 166 -27.25 1.41 24.75
CA ALA A 166 -26.58 2.56 24.13
C ALA A 166 -25.05 2.48 24.27
N ALA A 167 -24.56 2.04 25.43
CA ALA A 167 -23.14 1.83 25.67
C ALA A 167 -22.56 0.70 24.79
N VAL A 168 -23.31 -0.41 24.65
CA VAL A 168 -22.94 -1.52 23.75
C VAL A 168 -22.87 -1.07 22.30
N LEU A 169 -23.86 -0.31 21.81
CA LEU A 169 -23.87 0.21 20.44
C LEU A 169 -22.70 1.18 20.20
N GLY A 170 -22.44 2.11 21.13
CA GLY A 170 -21.31 3.03 21.06
C GLY A 170 -19.98 2.27 20.99
N PHE A 171 -19.80 1.24 21.82
CA PHE A 171 -18.62 0.40 21.81
C PHE A 171 -18.41 -0.30 20.45
N ILE A 172 -19.47 -0.87 19.86
CA ILE A 172 -19.41 -1.52 18.54
C ILE A 172 -18.95 -0.53 17.46
N ILE A 173 -19.47 0.71 17.48
CA ILE A 173 -19.06 1.76 16.53
C ILE A 173 -17.57 2.09 16.70
N PHE A 174 -17.09 2.22 17.93
CA PHE A 174 -15.67 2.49 18.18
C PHE A 174 -14.76 1.32 17.78
N VAL A 175 -15.20 0.07 17.96
CA VAL A 175 -14.49 -1.12 17.47
C VAL A 175 -14.42 -1.11 15.93
N ALA A 176 -15.53 -0.81 15.25
CA ALA A 176 -15.56 -0.71 13.79
C ALA A 176 -14.64 0.42 13.28
N LEU A 177 -14.61 1.56 13.99
CA LEU A 177 -13.69 2.67 13.69
C LEU A 177 -12.23 2.25 13.89
N LYS A 178 -11.91 1.60 15.01
CA LYS A 178 -10.58 1.04 15.28
C LYS A 178 -10.14 0.10 14.16
N TRP A 179 -11.00 -0.82 13.71
CA TRP A 179 -10.71 -1.74 12.61
C TRP A 179 -10.48 -1.01 11.29
N SER A 180 -11.32 -0.02 10.98
CA SER A 180 -11.20 0.79 9.76
C SER A 180 -9.87 1.56 9.75
N LEU A 181 -9.50 2.16 10.88
CA LEU A 181 -8.22 2.85 11.06
C LEU A 181 -7.03 1.87 11.03
N GLY A 182 -7.19 0.68 11.60
CA GLY A 182 -6.23 -0.43 11.52
C GLY A 182 -5.93 -0.81 10.08
N LEU A 183 -6.98 -1.12 9.31
CA LEU A 183 -6.89 -1.46 7.89
C LEU A 183 -6.28 -0.32 7.07
N ALA A 184 -6.76 0.91 7.27
CA ALA A 184 -6.23 2.09 6.59
C ALA A 184 -4.74 2.29 6.91
N SER A 185 -4.34 2.10 8.17
CA SER A 185 -2.94 2.20 8.58
C SER A 185 -2.06 1.13 7.93
N LEU A 186 -2.55 -0.10 7.78
CA LEU A 186 -1.84 -1.19 7.08
C LEU A 186 -1.63 -0.88 5.62
N LEU A 187 -2.70 -0.51 4.92
CA LEU A 187 -2.64 -0.17 3.49
C LEU A 187 -1.75 1.05 3.26
N ALA A 188 -1.88 2.10 4.08
CA ALA A 188 -1.04 3.29 4.00
C ALA A 188 0.43 2.98 4.30
N SER A 189 0.72 2.14 5.29
CA SER A 189 2.11 1.75 5.63
C SER A 189 2.75 0.93 4.50
N TYR A 190 2.01 -0.02 3.93
CA TYR A 190 2.48 -0.80 2.79
C TYR A 190 2.72 0.09 1.57
N LEU A 191 1.78 1.00 1.26
CA LEU A 191 1.93 1.95 0.16
C LEU A 191 3.12 2.88 0.36
N LEU A 192 3.29 3.42 1.57
CA LEU A 192 4.44 4.25 1.94
C LEU A 192 5.75 3.50 1.72
N ALA A 193 5.87 2.30 2.28
CA ALA A 193 7.06 1.46 2.13
C ALA A 193 7.32 1.12 0.65
N LEU A 194 6.27 0.78 -0.11
CA LEU A 194 6.37 0.51 -1.54
C LEU A 194 6.88 1.73 -2.31
N MET A 195 6.38 2.92 -2.01
CA MET A 195 6.81 4.15 -2.68
C MET A 195 8.19 4.64 -2.25
N VAL A 196 8.71 4.20 -1.10
CA VAL A 196 10.13 4.40 -0.73
C VAL A 196 11.03 3.46 -1.54
N VAL A 197 10.62 2.20 -1.71
CA VAL A 197 11.40 1.17 -2.43
C VAL A 197 11.32 1.35 -3.96
N ALA A 198 10.17 1.78 -4.49
CA ALA A 198 9.92 1.86 -5.93
C ALA A 198 10.89 2.76 -6.71
N PRO A 199 11.26 3.98 -6.26
CA PRO A 199 12.26 4.80 -6.93
C PRO A 199 13.63 4.14 -6.99
N ILE A 200 14.04 3.45 -5.93
CA ILE A 200 15.33 2.75 -5.85
C ILE A 200 15.35 1.60 -6.85
N VAL A 201 14.30 0.77 -6.87
CA VAL A 201 14.18 -0.34 -7.83
C VAL A 201 14.10 0.18 -9.26
N THR A 202 13.36 1.27 -9.50
CA THR A 202 13.28 1.91 -10.82
C THR A 202 14.65 2.37 -11.29
N LEU A 203 15.43 3.01 -10.42
CA LEU A 203 16.80 3.43 -10.70
C LEU A 203 17.71 2.26 -11.03
N VAL A 204 17.65 1.17 -10.26
CA VAL A 204 18.44 -0.04 -10.53
C VAL A 204 18.07 -0.64 -11.88
N LEU A 205 16.77 -0.75 -12.20
CA LEU A 205 16.32 -1.29 -13.49
C LEU A 205 16.68 -0.39 -14.69
N ASP A 206 16.66 0.93 -14.50
CA ASP A 206 17.11 1.92 -15.48
C ASP A 206 18.63 1.80 -15.73
N LEU A 207 19.43 1.74 -14.66
CA LEU A 207 20.89 1.58 -14.74
C LEU A 207 21.30 0.28 -15.43
N LEU A 208 20.57 -0.81 -15.17
CA LEU A 208 20.80 -2.10 -15.81
C LEU A 208 20.21 -2.18 -17.23
N ARG A 209 19.49 -1.14 -17.71
CA ARG A 209 18.79 -1.11 -19.00
C ARG A 209 17.82 -2.28 -19.21
N VAL A 210 17.27 -2.80 -18.12
CA VAL A 210 16.32 -3.93 -18.12
C VAL A 210 14.89 -3.44 -18.28
N ARG A 211 14.63 -2.18 -17.89
CA ARG A 211 13.31 -1.58 -17.87
C ARG A 211 12.82 -1.26 -19.28
N THR A 212 11.68 -1.87 -19.63
CA THR A 212 10.84 -1.47 -20.75
C THR A 212 9.51 -0.97 -20.16
N PRO A 213 9.28 0.36 -20.10
CA PRO A 213 8.04 0.89 -19.56
C PRO A 213 6.86 0.45 -20.43
N ALA A 214 5.82 -0.08 -19.80
CA ALA A 214 4.62 -0.56 -20.49
C ALA A 214 3.45 0.36 -20.14
N VAL A 215 2.92 1.04 -21.15
CA VAL A 215 1.73 1.89 -20.99
C VAL A 215 0.50 0.99 -20.87
N THR A 216 -0.19 1.08 -19.74
CA THR A 216 -1.46 0.37 -19.49
C THR A 216 -2.52 0.78 -20.51
N ALA A 217 -3.49 -0.11 -20.79
CA ALA A 217 -4.53 0.19 -21.78
C ALA A 217 -5.32 1.48 -21.45
N GLU A 218 -5.49 1.77 -20.16
CA GLU A 218 -6.17 2.98 -19.66
C GLU A 218 -5.40 4.28 -19.96
N ALA A 219 -4.06 4.22 -19.95
CA ALA A 219 -3.23 5.40 -20.17
C ALA A 219 -2.83 5.60 -21.64
N ARG A 220 -3.02 4.59 -22.51
CA ARG A 220 -2.70 4.68 -23.95
C ARG A 220 -3.30 5.90 -24.65
N PRO A 221 -4.60 6.25 -24.47
CA PRO A 221 -5.20 7.38 -25.17
C PRO A 221 -4.57 8.73 -24.78
N PHE A 222 -4.15 8.86 -23.51
CA PHE A 222 -3.50 10.07 -23.02
C PHE A 222 -2.11 10.23 -23.61
N PHE A 223 -1.31 9.16 -23.59
CA PHE A 223 0.04 9.19 -24.14
C PHE A 223 0.07 9.34 -25.66
N SER A 224 -0.88 8.72 -26.38
CA SER A 224 -0.99 8.91 -27.84
C SER A 224 -1.33 10.35 -28.20
N ALA A 225 -2.22 11.01 -27.44
CA ALA A 225 -2.56 12.42 -27.67
C ALA A 225 -1.39 13.37 -27.36
N LEU A 226 -0.53 13.02 -26.40
CA LEU A 226 0.69 13.78 -26.13
C LEU A 226 1.72 13.60 -27.25
N GLU A 227 1.85 12.40 -27.79
CA GLU A 227 2.75 12.10 -28.90
C GLU A 227 2.33 12.81 -30.18
N GLU A 228 1.05 12.81 -30.52
CA GLU A 228 0.47 13.54 -31.65
C GLU A 228 0.76 15.06 -31.53
N ARG A 229 0.53 15.65 -30.35
CA ARG A 229 0.85 17.06 -30.09
C ARG A 229 2.34 17.37 -30.13
N ALA A 230 3.19 16.43 -29.75
CA ALA A 230 4.64 16.59 -29.82
C ALA A 230 5.10 16.60 -31.29
N GLN A 231 4.57 15.68 -32.10
CA GLN A 231 4.84 15.60 -33.54
C GLN A 231 4.35 16.86 -34.27
N GLU A 232 3.14 17.34 -33.98
CA GLU A 232 2.62 18.59 -34.55
C GLU A 232 3.53 19.79 -34.25
N ARG A 233 4.05 19.90 -33.01
CA ARG A 233 4.98 20.98 -32.63
C ARG A 233 6.31 20.86 -33.35
N GLU A 234 6.82 19.64 -33.53
CA GLU A 234 8.06 19.38 -34.26
C GLU A 234 7.92 19.77 -35.73
N GLU A 235 6.81 19.39 -36.38
CA GLU A 235 6.50 19.77 -37.77
C GLU A 235 6.38 21.29 -37.95
N VAL A 236 5.67 21.98 -37.05
CA VAL A 236 5.55 23.45 -37.07
C VAL A 236 6.92 24.10 -36.91
N SER A 237 7.79 23.58 -36.04
CA SER A 237 9.15 24.11 -35.84
C SER A 237 10.03 23.94 -37.08
N LEU A 238 9.90 22.79 -37.77
CA LEU A 238 10.63 22.50 -39.01
C LEU A 238 10.12 23.38 -40.17
N HIS A 239 8.82 23.64 -40.25
CA HIS A 239 8.24 24.55 -41.25
C HIS A 239 8.59 26.02 -40.98
N ALA A 240 8.65 26.46 -39.72
CA ALA A 240 9.10 27.80 -39.37
C ALA A 240 10.56 28.04 -39.79
N ARG A 241 11.44 27.04 -39.64
CA ARG A 241 12.85 27.12 -40.11
C ARG A 241 13.00 27.12 -41.63
N ARG A 242 12.03 26.57 -42.37
CA ARG A 242 12.07 26.48 -43.85
C ARG A 242 11.46 27.68 -44.56
N ARG A 243 10.92 28.69 -43.87
CA ARG A 243 10.43 29.90 -44.54
C ARG A 243 11.61 30.67 -45.15
N PRO A 244 11.68 30.83 -46.48
CA PRO A 244 12.74 31.64 -47.09
C PRO A 244 12.57 33.09 -46.63
N ILE A 245 13.66 33.68 -46.17
CA ILE A 245 13.74 35.10 -45.82
C ILE A 245 13.48 35.88 -47.10
N ARG A 246 12.23 36.32 -47.32
CA ARG A 246 11.91 37.32 -48.34
C ARG A 246 12.58 38.61 -47.90
N ARG A 247 13.72 38.93 -48.53
CA ARG A 247 14.32 40.25 -48.40
C ARG A 247 13.34 41.27 -49.01
N PRO A 248 12.97 42.34 -48.30
CA PRO A 248 12.25 43.44 -48.91
C PRO A 248 13.15 44.09 -49.97
N ILE A 249 12.58 44.31 -51.16
CA ILE A 249 13.19 45.06 -52.26
C ILE A 249 12.96 46.53 -52.00
#